data_AF-A0A3C1YAK1-F1
#
_entry.id   AF-A0A3C1YAK1-F1
#
_cell.length_a   1.000
_cell.length_b   1.000
_cell.length_c   1.000
_cell.angle_alpha   90.00
_cell.angle_beta   90.00
_cell.angle_gamma   90.00
#
_symmetry.space_group_name_H-M   'P 1'
#
loop_
_entity.id
_entity.type
_entity.pdbx_description
1 polymer ?
#
loop_
_entity_poly.entity_id
_entity_poly.type
_entity_poly.pdbx_seq_one_letter_code
_entity_poly.pdbx_strand_id
1 'polypeptide(L)' 'LSVNINKIATIRNARGGNMPNVVEAATNCERFGADGITVHPRPDER' A
#
# COMPACT_ATOMS: atom_id res chain seq x y z
N LEU A 1 -6.16 -14.61 2.34
CA LEU A 1 -5.14 -13.65 2.84
C LEU A 1 -5.45 -12.25 2.32
N SER A 2 -5.64 -11.28 3.21
CA SER A 2 -5.73 -9.86 2.82
C SER A 2 -4.43 -9.15 3.20
N VAL A 3 -3.78 -8.47 2.25
CA VAL A 3 -2.47 -7.82 2.49
C VAL A 3 -2.67 -6.38 2.93
N ASN A 4 -2.13 -6.02 4.09
CA ASN A 4 -2.11 -4.63 4.54
C ASN A 4 -0.94 -3.87 3.88
N ILE A 5 -1.25 -2.86 3.06
CA ILE A 5 -0.24 -2.10 2.31
C ILE A 5 0.13 -0.75 2.94
N ASN A 6 -0.34 -0.44 4.16
CA ASN A 6 -0.11 0.87 4.80
C ASN A 6 1.39 1.19 4.95
N LYS A 7 2.26 0.18 5.13
CA LYS A 7 3.71 0.38 5.24
C LYS A 7 4.38 0.77 3.93
N ILE A 8 3.80 0.40 2.79
CA ILE A 8 4.27 0.84 1.47
C ILE A 8 4.00 2.35 1.33
N ALA A 9 2.80 2.80 1.74
CA ALA A 9 2.47 4.22 1.80
C ALA A 9 3.39 4.98 2.76
N THR A 10 3.72 4.41 3.93
CA THR A 10 4.69 5.03 4.88
C THR A 10 6.05 5.29 4.23
N ILE A 11 6.62 4.32 3.49
CA ILE A 11 7.92 4.49 2.82
C ILE A 11 7.83 5.55 1.73
N ARG A 12 6.75 5.56 0.93
CA ARG A 12 6.50 6.55 -0.11
C ARG A 12 6.40 7.96 0.48
N ASN A 13 5.55 8.13 1.49
CA ASN A 13 5.27 9.41 2.13
C ASN A 13 6.55 9.98 2.78
N ALA A 14 7.40 9.14 3.39
CA ALA A 14 8.67 9.57 3.96
C ALA A 14 9.67 10.13 2.94
N ARG A 15 9.53 9.80 1.65
CA ARG A 15 10.39 10.27 0.56
C ARG A 15 9.81 11.47 -0.20
N GLY A 16 8.55 11.84 0.05
CA GLY A 16 7.87 12.94 -0.64
C GLY A 16 7.68 12.75 -2.15
N GLY A 17 7.80 11.53 -2.66
CA GLY A 17 7.67 11.19 -4.07
C GLY A 17 6.65 10.06 -4.31
N ASN A 18 6.61 9.52 -5.52
CA ASN A 18 5.64 8.48 -5.90
C ASN A 18 6.18 7.04 -5.79
N MET A 19 7.40 6.86 -5.24
CA MET A 19 8.05 5.56 -5.13
C MET A 19 8.29 5.15 -3.67
N PRO A 20 7.83 3.95 -3.25
CA PRO A 20 7.11 2.94 -4.04
C PRO A 20 5.67 3.34 -4.41
N ASN A 21 5.19 2.86 -5.55
CA ASN A 21 3.81 3.06 -6.00
C ASN A 21 2.86 2.10 -5.27
N VAL A 22 1.90 2.66 -4.53
CA VAL A 22 0.95 1.87 -3.72
C VAL A 22 -0.06 1.07 -4.55
N VAL A 23 -0.45 1.57 -5.73
CA VAL A 23 -1.39 0.89 -6.63
C VAL A 23 -0.72 -0.29 -7.31
N GLU A 24 0.53 -0.11 -7.73
CA GLU A 24 1.33 -1.20 -8.30
C GLU A 24 1.54 -2.30 -7.25
N ALA A 25 1.84 -1.94 -6.00
CA ALA A 25 1.99 -2.90 -4.93
C ALA A 25 0.69 -3.69 -4.64
N ALA A 26 -0.46 -3.01 -4.59
CA ALA A 26 -1.76 -3.65 -4.42
C ALA A 26 -2.04 -4.67 -5.53
N THR A 27 -1.88 -4.24 -6.79
CA THR A 27 -2.04 -5.09 -7.99
C THR A 27 -1.13 -6.31 -7.92
N ASN A 28 0.13 -6.13 -7.53
CA ASN A 28 1.08 -7.24 -7.43
C ASN A 28 0.71 -8.21 -6.31
N CYS A 29 0.26 -7.73 -5.16
CA CYS A 29 -0.21 -8.60 -4.08
C CYS A 29 -1.35 -9.52 -4.54
N GLU A 30 -2.37 -8.97 -5.22
CA GLU A 30 -3.48 -9.78 -5.76
C GLU A 30 -2.99 -10.77 -6.81
N ARG A 31 -2.13 -10.33 -7.75
CA ARG A 31 -1.53 -11.21 -8.78
C ARG A 31 -0.71 -12.36 -8.19
N PHE A 32 -0.15 -12.20 -7.00
CA PHE A 32 0.63 -13.22 -6.30
C PHE A 32 -0.17 -14.03 -5.26
N GLY A 33 -1.50 -13.94 -5.28
CA GLY A 33 -2.38 -14.81 -4.50
C GLY A 33 -2.95 -14.18 -3.23
N ALA A 34 -2.91 -12.85 -3.08
CA ALA A 34 -3.74 -12.19 -2.09
C ALA A 34 -5.21 -12.21 -2.55
N ASP A 35 -6.12 -12.55 -1.63
CA ASP A 35 -7.57 -12.54 -1.87
C ASP A 35 -8.16 -11.12 -1.72
N GLY A 36 -7.36 -10.17 -1.24
CA GLY A 36 -7.78 -8.78 -1.08
C GLY A 36 -6.67 -7.90 -0.50
N ILE A 37 -6.97 -6.60 -0.45
CA ILE A 37 -6.07 -5.56 0.04
C ILE A 37 -6.73 -4.84 1.21
N THR A 38 -5.95 -4.60 2.27
CA THR A 38 -6.39 -3.84 3.45
C THR A 38 -5.66 -2.52 3.52
N VAL A 39 -6.43 -1.45 3.67
CA VAL A 39 -5.95 -0.09 3.93
C VAL A 39 -6.62 0.46 5.17
N HIS A 40 -5.94 1.35 5.89
CA HIS A 40 -6.54 2.11 6.99
C HIS A 40 -6.19 3.58 6.82
N PRO A 41 -6.99 4.33 6.02
CA PRO A 41 -6.83 5.76 5.86
C PRO A 41 -7.00 6.42 7.23
N ARG A 42 -5.99 7.19 7.63
CA ARG A 42 -6.04 7.91 8.90
C ARG A 42 -6.41 9.38 8.65
N PRO A 43 -7.04 10.07 9.62
CA PRO A 43 -7.37 11.49 9.48
C PRO A 43 -6.15 12.39 9.27
N ASP A 44 -4.96 11.95 9.68
CA ASP A 44 -3.67 12.63 9.50
C ASP A 44 -3.01 12.30 8.15
N GLU A 45 -3.70 11.57 7.27
CA GLU A 45 -3.26 11.18 5.92
C GLU A 45 -1.92 10.42 5.86
N ARG A 46 -1.51 9.83 6.97
CA ARG A 46 -0.22 9.12 7.04
C ARG A 46 -0.16 7.81 6.26
#